data_AF-A0A943HI84-F1
#
_entry.id   AF-A0A943HI84-F1
#
_cell.length_a   1.000
_cell.length_b   1.000
_cell.length_c   1.000
_cell.angle_alpha   90.00
_cell.angle_beta   90.00
_cell.angle_gamma   90.00
#
_symmetry.space_group_name_H-M   'P 1'
#
loop_
_entity.id
_entity.type
_entity.pdbx_description
1 polymer ?
#
loop_
_entity_poly.entity_id
_entity_poly.type
_entity_poly.pdbx_seq_one_letter_code
_entity_poly.pdbx_strand_id
1 'polypeptide(L)'
;MLYTIRNEDLMAQVSSSGAQLMSLEGKNHTQYLWQGNPRYWSDRSLTIFPYVARLTKGCYRYKGKFYHMPIHGFGPSSDFSVFEQTESCVAFRLESNPKLYNMYPFDLQPRIFFKPRRKQKILAENRSDKAVHNITSRNNSLRPS
;
A
#
# COMPACT_ATOMS: atom_id res chain seq x y z
N MET A 1 -12.95 7.15 0.02
CA MET A 1 -13.04 8.44 -0.71
C MET A 1 -12.13 8.39 -1.93
N LEU A 2 -12.52 9.03 -3.04
CA LEU A 2 -11.71 9.10 -4.26
C LEU A 2 -11.13 10.51 -4.44
N TYR A 3 -9.85 10.60 -4.78
CA TYR A 3 -9.10 11.84 -4.95
C TYR A 3 -8.61 11.94 -6.38
N THR A 4 -8.88 13.07 -7.04
CA THR A 4 -8.37 13.34 -8.38
C THR A 4 -7.15 14.24 -8.30
N ILE A 5 -6.05 13.83 -8.91
CA ILE A 5 -4.83 14.62 -9.07
C ILE A 5 -4.47 14.68 -10.55
N ARG A 6 -3.92 15.80 -11.01
CA ARG A 6 -3.56 15.98 -12.41
C ARG A 6 -2.33 16.84 -12.60
N ASN A 7 -1.73 16.69 -13.77
CA ASN A 7 -0.80 17.65 -14.33
C ASN A 7 -1.23 17.96 -15.78
N GLU A 8 -0.40 18.64 -16.56
CA GLU A 8 -0.73 18.95 -17.95
C GLU A 8 -1.04 17.70 -18.78
N ASP A 9 -0.32 16.59 -18.59
CA ASP A 9 -0.31 15.38 -19.42
C ASP A 9 -1.22 14.24 -18.91
N LEU A 10 -1.44 14.16 -17.60
CA LEU A 10 -1.99 12.98 -16.93
C LEU A 10 -3.01 13.40 -15.87
N MET A 11 -4.10 12.64 -15.79
CA MET A 11 -5.08 12.67 -14.70
C MET A 11 -5.08 11.31 -14.00
N ALA A 12 -5.05 11.31 -12.68
CA ALA A 12 -5.10 10.11 -11.86
C ALA A 12 -6.21 10.22 -10.82
N GLN A 13 -6.84 9.09 -10.53
CA GLN A 13 -7.78 8.95 -9.42
C GLN A 13 -7.24 7.95 -8.43
N VAL A 14 -7.23 8.30 -7.14
CA VAL A 14 -6.68 7.46 -6.06
C VAL A 14 -7.72 7.29 -4.95
N SER A 15 -7.95 6.06 -4.50
CA SER A 15 -8.85 5.74 -3.39
C SER A 15 -8.10 5.81 -2.06
N SER A 16 -8.72 6.39 -1.02
CA SER A 16 -8.22 6.26 0.37
C SER A 16 -8.24 4.82 0.86
N SER A 17 -9.16 3.99 0.34
CA SER A 17 -9.19 2.58 0.65
C SER A 17 -8.03 1.90 -0.08
N GLY A 18 -7.14 1.30 0.70
CA GLY A 18 -5.90 0.70 0.24
C GLY A 18 -4.89 1.68 -0.36
N ALA A 19 -5.09 3.00 -0.26
CA ALA A 19 -4.30 4.00 -0.98
C ALA A 19 -4.09 3.58 -2.45
N GLN A 20 -5.16 3.15 -3.13
CA GLN A 20 -5.09 2.44 -4.40
C GLN A 20 -5.27 3.40 -5.58
N LEU A 21 -4.38 3.36 -6.58
CA LEU A 21 -4.61 4.03 -7.86
C LEU A 21 -5.78 3.35 -8.60
N MET A 22 -6.80 4.13 -8.92
CA MET A 22 -8.05 3.65 -9.53
C MET A 22 -8.13 3.96 -11.02
N SER A 23 -7.47 5.03 -11.46
CA SER A 23 -7.41 5.47 -12.86
C SER A 23 -6.09 6.21 -13.12
N LEU A 24 -5.55 6.06 -14.33
CA LEU A 24 -4.46 6.88 -14.85
C LEU A 24 -4.70 7.13 -16.34
N GLU A 25 -5.13 8.34 -16.67
CA GLU A 25 -5.56 8.73 -18.01
C GLU A 25 -4.62 9.78 -18.60
N GLY A 26 -4.29 9.67 -19.89
CA GLY A 26 -3.55 10.70 -20.62
C GLY A 26 -4.44 11.72 -21.32
N LYS A 27 -3.83 12.78 -21.88
CA LYS A 27 -4.53 13.83 -22.67
C LYS A 27 -5.52 13.31 -23.73
N ASN A 28 -5.22 12.17 -24.35
CA ASN A 28 -6.05 11.58 -25.42
C ASN A 28 -7.11 10.61 -24.87
N HIS A 29 -7.48 10.73 -23.59
CA HIS A 29 -8.39 9.82 -22.90
C HIS A 29 -7.95 8.35 -22.86
N THR A 30 -6.67 8.09 -23.12
CA THR A 30 -6.09 6.75 -23.02
C THR A 30 -5.99 6.35 -21.56
N GLN A 31 -6.74 5.32 -21.16
CA GLN A 31 -6.64 4.69 -19.85
C GLN A 31 -5.43 3.76 -19.82
N TYR A 32 -4.43 4.10 -19.01
CA TYR A 32 -3.21 3.30 -18.84
C TYR A 32 -3.33 2.23 -17.74
N LEU A 33 -4.25 2.41 -16.79
CA LEU A 33 -4.43 1.46 -15.70
C LEU A 33 -5.51 0.42 -16.03
N TRP A 34 -5.19 -0.85 -15.77
CA TRP A 34 -6.17 -1.93 -15.77
C TRP A 34 -7.38 -1.60 -14.88
N GLN A 35 -8.59 -1.80 -15.42
CA GLN A 35 -9.85 -1.38 -14.76
C GLN A 35 -10.50 -2.46 -13.89
N GLY A 36 -9.86 -3.62 -13.70
CA GLY A 36 -10.36 -4.63 -12.76
C GLY A 36 -11.51 -5.46 -13.31
N ASN A 37 -11.49 -5.87 -14.59
CA ASN A 37 -12.54 -6.74 -15.12
C ASN A 37 -12.51 -8.09 -14.38
N PRO A 38 -13.54 -8.45 -13.61
CA PRO A 38 -13.53 -9.62 -12.73
C PRO A 38 -13.47 -10.94 -13.48
N ARG A 39 -13.78 -10.95 -14.79
CA ARG A 39 -13.57 -12.12 -15.65
C ARG A 39 -12.10 -12.55 -15.72
N TYR A 40 -11.17 -11.60 -15.58
CA TYR A 40 -9.74 -11.83 -15.72
C TYR A 40 -9.00 -11.58 -14.41
N TRP A 41 -9.18 -10.40 -13.83
CA TRP A 41 -8.59 -10.01 -12.56
C TRP A 41 -9.33 -8.78 -12.03
N SER A 42 -9.97 -8.93 -10.87
CA SER A 42 -10.79 -7.87 -10.25
C SER A 42 -9.99 -6.76 -9.59
N ASP A 43 -8.74 -7.03 -9.20
CA ASP A 43 -7.91 -6.02 -8.56
C ASP A 43 -7.25 -5.08 -9.57
N ARG A 44 -6.58 -4.07 -9.02
CA ARG A 44 -5.82 -3.05 -9.77
C ARG A 44 -4.44 -2.89 -9.13
N SER A 45 -4.01 -1.66 -8.89
CA SER A 45 -2.72 -1.36 -8.25
C SER A 45 -2.78 -1.51 -6.72
N LEU A 46 -2.88 -2.73 -6.22
CA LEU A 46 -2.93 -2.99 -4.78
C LEU A 46 -1.70 -2.40 -4.06
N THR A 47 -1.92 -1.71 -2.94
CA THR A 47 -0.84 -1.34 -2.02
C THR A 47 -0.47 -2.56 -1.17
N ILE A 48 0.64 -3.20 -1.52
CA ILE A 48 1.12 -4.41 -0.85
C ILE A 48 2.01 -4.03 0.34
N PHE A 49 1.49 -4.18 1.56
CA PHE A 49 2.19 -3.83 2.80
C PHE A 49 1.64 -4.63 3.98
N PRO A 50 2.46 -5.11 4.94
CA PRO A 50 3.91 -4.93 5.09
C PRO A 50 4.76 -6.01 4.41
N TYR A 51 4.15 -6.94 3.68
CA TYR A 51 4.88 -8.03 3.02
C TYR A 51 4.29 -8.36 1.65
N VAL A 52 5.09 -9.01 0.81
CA VAL A 52 4.70 -9.35 -0.56
C VAL A 52 4.29 -10.82 -0.67
N ALA A 53 3.27 -11.07 -1.50
CA ALA A 53 2.70 -12.38 -1.81
C ALA A 53 2.07 -13.08 -0.60
N ARG A 54 2.46 -14.32 -0.31
CA ARG A 54 1.78 -15.20 0.65
C ARG A 54 2.75 -15.77 1.67
N LEU A 55 2.34 -15.76 2.94
CA LEU A 55 3.03 -16.47 4.02
C LEU A 55 2.72 -17.97 3.99
N THR A 56 3.72 -18.79 4.30
CA THR A 56 3.52 -20.23 4.49
C THR A 56 2.54 -20.46 5.63
N LYS A 57 1.43 -21.17 5.35
CA LYS A 57 0.30 -21.36 6.27
C LYS A 57 -0.38 -20.06 6.75
N GLY A 58 -0.20 -18.95 6.04
CA GLY A 58 -0.84 -17.67 6.37
C GLY A 58 -0.31 -16.99 7.64
N CYS A 59 0.85 -17.42 8.16
CA CYS A 59 1.43 -16.87 9.39
C CYS A 59 2.96 -16.76 9.34
N TYR A 60 3.51 -15.94 10.23
CA TYR A 60 4.94 -15.83 10.51
C TYR A 60 5.19 -15.85 12.01
N ARG A 61 6.44 -16.09 12.41
CA ARG A 61 6.88 -16.14 13.80
C ARG A 61 7.77 -14.95 14.13
N TYR A 62 7.48 -14.29 15.24
CA TYR A 62 8.29 -13.21 15.79
C TYR A 62 8.35 -13.33 17.31
N LYS A 63 9.55 -13.28 17.89
CA LYS A 63 9.79 -13.46 19.34
C LYS A 63 9.05 -14.66 19.95
N GLY A 64 9.07 -15.79 19.25
CA GLY A 64 8.41 -17.04 19.68
C GLY A 64 6.88 -17.07 19.50
N LYS A 65 6.24 -15.98 19.10
CA LYS A 65 4.78 -15.90 18.87
C LYS A 65 4.43 -15.98 17.38
N PHE A 66 3.29 -16.59 17.08
CA PHE A 66 2.73 -16.63 15.72
C PHE A 66 1.79 -15.45 15.48
N TYR A 67 1.89 -14.90 14.28
CA TYR A 67 1.07 -13.80 13.80
C TYR A 67 0.48 -14.17 12.44
N HIS A 68 -0.82 -13.94 12.28
CA HIS A 68 -1.55 -14.25 11.05
C HIS A 68 -1.71 -12.99 10.20
N MET A 69 -1.64 -13.14 8.88
CA MET A 69 -1.81 -12.02 7.96
C MET A 69 -2.41 -12.46 6.62
N PRO A 70 -3.35 -11.69 6.03
CA PRO A 70 -3.88 -11.98 4.70
C PRO A 70 -2.80 -11.90 3.61
N ILE A 71 -3.09 -12.48 2.43
CA ILE A 71 -2.24 -12.34 1.24
C ILE A 71 -2.00 -10.85 0.94
N HIS A 72 -0.77 -10.48 0.59
CA HIS A 72 -0.35 -9.09 0.33
C HIS A 72 -0.39 -8.14 1.54
N GLY A 73 -0.58 -8.68 2.74
CA GLY A 73 -0.63 -7.90 3.96
C GLY A 73 -1.95 -7.16 4.11
N PHE A 74 -1.98 -6.21 5.05
CA PHE A 74 -3.19 -5.47 5.37
C PHE A 74 -3.34 -4.16 4.58
N GLY A 75 -2.29 -3.74 3.86
CA GLY A 75 -2.29 -2.54 3.03
C GLY A 75 -3.53 -2.44 2.12
N PRO A 76 -3.89 -3.48 1.34
CA PRO A 76 -5.01 -3.41 0.41
C PRO A 76 -6.37 -3.18 1.08
N SER A 77 -6.55 -3.68 2.30
CA SER A 77 -7.80 -3.61 3.06
C SER A 77 -7.81 -2.52 4.13
N SER A 78 -6.80 -1.66 4.16
CA SER A 78 -6.68 -0.60 5.16
C SER A 78 -7.22 0.72 4.62
N ASP A 79 -7.89 1.49 5.47
CA ASP A 79 -8.27 2.86 5.14
C ASP A 79 -7.13 3.81 5.53
N PHE A 80 -6.61 4.52 4.54
CA PHE A 80 -5.57 5.52 4.74
C PHE A 80 -6.20 6.91 4.91
N SER A 81 -5.62 7.72 5.81
CA SER A 81 -5.97 9.13 5.94
C SER A 81 -5.08 9.99 5.04
N VAL A 82 -5.64 11.05 4.48
CA VAL A 82 -4.87 12.06 3.74
C VAL A 82 -4.20 13.00 4.72
N PHE A 83 -2.92 13.33 4.47
CA PHE A 83 -2.21 14.35 5.25
C PHE A 83 -1.61 15.46 4.37
N GLU A 84 -1.61 15.29 3.05
CA GLU A 84 -1.23 16.32 2.09
C GLU A 84 -2.05 16.15 0.82
N GLN A 85 -2.60 17.25 0.31
CA GLN A 85 -3.35 17.26 -0.94
C GLN A 85 -3.14 18.59 -1.68
N THR A 86 -2.86 18.49 -2.97
CA THR A 86 -2.80 19.61 -3.92
C THR A 86 -3.47 19.17 -5.22
N GLU A 87 -3.56 20.05 -6.21
CA GLU A 87 -4.06 19.68 -7.54
C GLU A 87 -3.23 18.57 -8.21
N SER A 88 -1.92 18.52 -7.93
CA SER A 88 -0.99 17.59 -8.59
C SER A 88 -0.44 16.48 -7.70
N CYS A 89 -0.88 16.39 -6.45
CA CYS A 89 -0.35 15.43 -5.50
C CYS A 89 -1.38 15.08 -4.42
N VAL A 90 -1.38 13.83 -3.97
CA VAL A 90 -2.05 13.41 -2.73
C VAL A 90 -1.13 12.46 -1.97
N ALA A 91 -1.05 12.66 -0.66
CA ALA A 91 -0.28 11.82 0.24
C ALA A 91 -1.17 11.21 1.32
N PHE A 92 -1.02 9.90 1.49
CA PHE A 92 -1.78 9.06 2.40
C PHE A 92 -0.89 8.53 3.50
N ARG A 93 -1.44 8.40 4.71
CA ARG A 93 -0.81 7.73 5.84
C ARG A 93 -1.76 6.68 6.41
N LEU A 94 -1.21 5.54 6.82
CA LEU A 94 -1.92 4.58 7.67
C LEU A 94 -1.45 4.75 9.11
N GLU A 95 -2.38 4.86 10.03
CA GLU A 95 -2.07 4.88 11.46
C GLU A 95 -2.16 3.46 12.02
N SER A 96 -1.16 3.10 12.83
CA SER A 96 -1.21 1.88 13.62
C SER A 96 -2.46 1.88 14.50
N ASN A 97 -3.14 0.74 14.54
CA ASN A 97 -4.28 0.52 15.43
C ASN A 97 -4.20 -0.91 16.01
N PRO A 98 -4.97 -1.23 17.07
CA PRO A 98 -4.89 -2.53 17.72
C PRO A 98 -5.09 -3.72 16.77
N LYS A 99 -5.94 -3.58 15.74
CA LYS A 99 -6.17 -4.63 14.74
C LYS A 99 -4.92 -4.88 13.89
N LEU A 100 -4.26 -3.82 13.42
CA LEU A 100 -3.01 -3.94 12.66
C LEU A 100 -1.89 -4.48 13.53
N TYR A 101 -1.79 -4.02 14.78
CA TYR A 101 -0.76 -4.46 15.73
C TYR A 101 -0.85 -5.95 16.05
N ASN A 102 -2.08 -6.50 16.09
CA ASN A 102 -2.31 -7.94 16.27
C ASN A 102 -1.84 -8.79 15.08
N MET A 103 -1.74 -8.22 13.87
CA MET A 103 -1.18 -8.91 12.69
C MET A 103 0.32 -8.63 12.54
N TYR A 104 0.77 -7.44 12.94
CA TYR A 104 2.13 -6.97 12.78
C TYR A 104 2.53 -6.10 13.98
N PRO A 105 3.23 -6.67 14.99
CA PRO A 105 3.46 -6.05 16.30
C PRO A 105 4.60 -5.03 16.27
N PHE A 106 4.52 -4.12 15.30
CA PHE A 106 5.46 -3.05 15.09
C PHE A 106 4.66 -1.76 14.98
N ASP A 107 5.19 -0.72 15.60
CA ASP A 107 4.63 0.61 15.44
C ASP A 107 5.06 1.18 14.09
N LEU A 108 4.11 1.57 13.26
CA LEU A 108 4.35 1.96 11.87
C LEU A 108 3.37 3.02 11.42
N GLN A 109 3.85 3.84 10.50
CA GLN A 109 3.05 4.87 9.86
C GLN A 109 3.44 4.97 8.39
N PRO A 110 3.08 3.97 7.55
CA PRO A 110 3.46 3.96 6.15
C PRO A 110 2.79 5.14 5.45
N ARG A 111 3.59 5.85 4.67
CA ARG A 111 3.17 7.01 3.88
C ARG A 111 3.31 6.69 2.41
N ILE A 112 2.30 7.05 1.62
CA ILE A 112 2.24 6.77 0.19
C ILE A 112 1.92 8.07 -0.52
N PHE A 113 2.74 8.40 -1.51
CA PHE A 113 2.66 9.66 -2.26
C PHE A 113 2.29 9.35 -3.71
N PHE A 114 1.26 10.02 -4.19
CA PHE A 114 0.86 9.97 -5.59
C PHE A 114 1.10 11.31 -6.24
N LYS A 115 1.93 11.31 -7.28
CA LYS A 115 2.14 12.46 -8.17
C LYS A 115 2.18 11.93 -9.61
N PRO A 116 1.20 12.25 -10.46
CA PRO A 116 1.17 11.74 -11.83
C PRO A 116 2.37 12.33 -12.58
N ARG A 117 3.19 11.45 -13.15
CA ARG A 117 4.39 11.76 -13.94
C ARG A 117 4.62 10.62 -14.91
N ARG A 118 5.30 10.87 -16.04
CA ARG A 118 5.72 9.80 -16.98
C ARG A 118 6.68 8.78 -16.35
N LYS A 119 7.30 9.11 -15.21
CA LYS A 119 8.06 8.20 -14.34
C LYS A 119 7.49 8.27 -12.93
N GLN A 120 7.00 7.15 -12.41
CA GLN A 120 6.46 7.06 -11.05
C GLN A 120 7.59 6.73 -10.06
N LYS A 121 7.59 7.40 -8.90
CA LYS A 121 8.44 7.04 -7.75
C LYS A 121 7.50 6.76 -6.58
N ILE A 122 7.48 5.52 -6.10
CA ILE A 122 6.80 5.16 -4.85
C ILE A 122 7.85 5.24 -3.76
N LEU A 123 7.58 6.02 -2.73
CA LEU A 123 8.47 6.23 -1.59
C LEU A 123 7.75 5.76 -0.33
N ALA A 124 8.23 4.66 0.25
CA ALA A 124 7.81 4.19 1.56
C ALA A 124 8.91 4.55 2.56
N GLU A 125 8.68 5.54 3.41
CA GLU A 125 9.62 5.94 4.47
C GLU A 125 9.15 5.39 5.81
N ASN A 126 10.05 4.67 6.49
CA ASN A 126 9.92 4.42 7.92
C ASN A 126 10.52 5.62 8.66
N ARG A 127 9.68 6.43 9.33
CA ARG A 127 10.12 7.52 10.22
C ARG A 127 9.92 7.19 11.70
N SER A 128 9.77 5.91 12.05
CA SER A 128 9.77 5.48 13.44
C SER A 128 11.20 5.25 13.93
N ASP A 129 11.41 5.39 15.23
CA ASP A 129 12.69 5.09 15.89
C ASP A 129 12.99 3.58 15.95
N LYS A 130 12.18 2.74 15.27
CA LYS A 130 12.25 1.28 15.32
C LYS A 130 12.53 0.70 13.93
N ALA A 131 13.34 -0.35 13.87
CA ALA A 131 13.63 -1.06 12.64
C ALA A 131 12.36 -1.71 12.05
N VAL A 132 12.16 -1.56 10.74
CA VAL A 132 11.15 -2.30 9.99
C VAL A 132 11.78 -3.59 9.49
N HIS A 133 11.20 -4.73 9.85
CA HIS A 133 11.68 -6.02 9.42
C HIS A 133 10.83 -6.56 8.28
N ASN A 134 11.45 -6.84 7.13
CA ASN A 134 10.77 -7.47 6.00
C ASN A 134 10.44 -8.94 6.33
N ILE A 135 9.16 -9.31 6.24
CA ILE A 135 8.75 -10.71 6.34
C ILE A 135 8.96 -11.37 4.97
N THR A 136 9.76 -12.45 4.92
CA THR A 136 9.96 -13.23 3.69
C THR A 136 9.43 -14.65 3.88
N SER A 137 8.84 -15.23 2.84
CA SER A 137 8.25 -16.58 2.89
C SER A 137 9.28 -17.70 3.11
N ARG A 138 10.57 -17.45 2.80
CA ARG A 138 11.64 -18.45 2.93
C ARG A 138 12.09 -18.69 4.36
N ASN A 139 11.86 -17.73 5.25
CA ASN A 139 12.11 -17.85 6.67
C ASN A 139 10.95 -17.17 7.40
N ASN A 140 10.00 -17.97 7.88
CA ASN A 140 8.90 -17.55 8.76
C ASN A 140 9.39 -16.99 10.11
N SER A 141 10.64 -16.53 10.21
CA SER A 141 11.23 -15.86 11.37
C SER A 141 11.79 -14.51 10.94
N LEU A 142 11.27 -13.43 11.52
CA LEU A 142 11.95 -12.14 11.46
C LEU A 142 13.22 -12.23 12.32
N ARG A 143 14.40 -12.12 11.69
CA ARG A 143 15.66 -11.93 12.42
C ARG A 143 15.88 -10.43 12.61
N PRO A 144 16.37 -9.98 13.78
CA PRO A 144 16.91 -8.64 13.90
C PRO A 144 18.05 -8.46 12.89
N SER A 145 18.10 -7.29 12.25
CA SER A 145 19.28 -6.84 11.49
C SER A 145 20.44 -6.58 12.41
#